data_AF-A0A3S0FHK8-F1
#
_entry.id   AF-A0A3S0FHK8-F1
#
_cell.length_a   1.000
_cell.length_b   1.000
_cell.length_c   1.000
_cell.angle_alpha   90.00
_cell.angle_beta   90.00
_cell.angle_gamma   90.00
#
_symmetry.space_group_name_H-M   'P 1'
#
loop_
_entity.id
_entity.type
_entity.pdbx_description
1 polymer ?
#
loop_
_entity_poly.entity_id
_entity_poly.type
_entity_poly.pdbx_seq_one_letter_code
_entity_poly.pdbx_strand_id
1 'polypeptide(L)'
;MTRSVPEWRGKTDNHMPPATVRQRILERANFKCWICEGEIDKPGWHADHVPPLKDGGENRESMIKPAHAVCHRRLTARQAIERAPIERKKMKQSGAIRPAGKIRSAPFPKADKPKREGKTALPPKQLFSNTRRSA
;
A
#
# COMPACT_ATOMS: atom_id res chain seq x y z
N MET A 1 -42.91 7.57 27.35
CA MET A 1 -41.54 8.09 27.19
C MET A 1 -40.62 6.91 26.89
N THR A 2 -40.17 6.76 25.64
CA THR A 2 -39.22 5.69 25.27
C THR A 2 -37.90 5.99 25.99
N ARG A 3 -37.34 5.03 26.74
CA ARG A 3 -36.08 5.23 27.47
C ARG A 3 -34.98 5.56 26.48
N SER A 4 -34.11 6.53 26.81
CA SER A 4 -32.89 6.75 26.02
C SER A 4 -32.04 5.49 26.09
N VAL A 5 -31.77 4.87 24.95
CA VAL A 5 -30.90 3.70 24.89
C VAL A 5 -29.46 4.21 24.82
N PRO A 6 -28.58 3.84 25.76
CA PRO A 6 -27.18 4.26 25.71
C PRO A 6 -26.50 3.71 24.44
N GLU A 7 -25.47 4.44 23.98
CA GLU A 7 -24.61 4.00 22.87
C GLU A 7 -24.02 2.62 23.21
N TRP A 8 -24.06 1.70 22.25
CA TRP A 8 -23.38 0.44 22.44
C TRP A 8 -21.86 0.62 22.34
N ARG A 9 -21.14 0.13 23.36
CA ARG A 9 -19.69 -0.03 23.38
C ARG A 9 -19.37 -1.50 23.66
N GLY A 10 -18.54 -2.10 22.81
CA GLY A 10 -18.05 -3.45 23.00
C GLY A 10 -17.18 -3.55 24.26
N LYS A 11 -17.31 -4.66 25.00
CA LYS A 11 -16.47 -4.93 26.18
C LYS A 11 -15.00 -5.18 25.82
N THR A 12 -14.77 -5.67 24.61
CA THR A 12 -13.45 -5.97 24.03
C THR A 12 -13.48 -5.63 22.54
N ASP A 13 -12.31 -5.50 21.94
CA ASP A 13 -12.19 -5.18 20.50
C ASP A 13 -12.81 -6.24 19.59
N ASN A 14 -12.89 -7.49 20.07
CA ASN A 14 -13.46 -8.62 19.32
C ASN A 14 -14.96 -8.83 19.57
N HIS A 15 -15.58 -8.07 20.49
CA HIS A 15 -17.01 -8.21 20.75
C HIS A 15 -17.82 -7.68 19.56
N MET A 16 -18.62 -8.56 18.96
CA MET A 16 -19.50 -8.19 17.85
C MET A 16 -20.73 -7.42 18.38
N PRO A 17 -21.22 -6.40 17.65
CA PRO A 17 -22.47 -5.73 18.00
C PRO A 17 -23.64 -6.72 18.02
N PRO A 18 -24.50 -6.69 19.06
CA PRO A 18 -25.68 -7.55 19.12
C PRO A 18 -26.69 -7.16 18.03
N ALA A 19 -27.63 -8.07 17.72
CA ALA A 19 -28.55 -7.93 16.59
C ALA A 19 -29.35 -6.60 16.60
N THR A 20 -29.78 -6.15 17.77
CA THR A 20 -30.50 -4.87 17.93
C THR A 20 -29.63 -3.67 17.54
N VAL A 21 -28.36 -3.66 17.94
CA VAL A 21 -27.39 -2.60 17.59
C VAL A 21 -27.07 -2.64 16.10
N ARG A 22 -26.94 -3.84 15.53
CA ARG A 22 -26.74 -4.02 14.09
C ARG A 22 -27.89 -3.43 13.27
N GLN A 23 -29.13 -3.62 13.73
CA GLN A 23 -30.29 -3.01 13.10
C GLN A 23 -30.24 -1.48 13.18
N ARG A 24 -29.93 -0.90 14.35
CA ARG A 24 -29.75 0.56 14.49
C ARG A 24 -28.68 1.12 13.56
N ILE A 25 -27.57 0.40 13.37
CA ILE A 25 -26.51 0.79 12.44
C ILE A 25 -27.02 0.86 11.00
N LEU A 26 -27.83 -0.12 10.56
CA LEU A 26 -28.44 -0.10 9.23
C LEU A 26 -29.42 1.05 9.06
N GLU A 27 -30.31 1.23 10.03
CA GLU A 27 -31.33 2.29 10.02
C GLU A 27 -30.66 3.67 9.97
N ARG A 28 -29.62 3.90 10.78
CA ARG A 28 -28.81 5.14 10.76
C ARG A 28 -28.15 5.39 9.40
N ALA A 29 -27.77 4.32 8.70
CA ALA A 29 -27.14 4.40 7.39
C ALA A 29 -28.16 4.37 6.23
N ASN A 30 -29.46 4.42 6.52
CA ASN A 30 -30.54 4.27 5.52
C ASN A 30 -30.37 3.01 4.65
N PHE A 31 -29.92 1.91 5.25
CA PHE A 31 -29.63 0.65 4.54
C PHE A 31 -28.59 0.80 3.41
N LYS A 32 -27.73 1.82 3.44
CA LYS A 32 -26.70 2.02 2.42
C LYS A 32 -25.33 1.57 2.90
N CYS A 33 -24.60 0.93 1.99
CA CYS A 33 -23.20 0.60 2.18
C CYS A 33 -22.36 1.88 2.24
N TRP A 34 -21.54 2.04 3.27
CA TRP A 34 -20.73 3.25 3.39
C TRP A 34 -19.59 3.34 2.36
N ILE A 35 -19.25 2.23 1.69
CA ILE A 35 -18.12 2.15 0.74
C ILE A 35 -18.57 2.46 -0.69
N CYS A 36 -19.70 1.89 -1.12
CA CYS A 36 -20.22 2.04 -2.49
C CYS A 36 -21.55 2.79 -2.57
N GLU A 37 -22.11 3.20 -1.43
CA GLU A 37 -23.39 3.93 -1.30
C GLU A 37 -24.63 3.18 -1.81
N GLY A 38 -24.47 1.96 -2.32
CA GLY A 38 -25.56 1.09 -2.75
C GLY A 38 -26.33 0.49 -1.58
N GLU A 39 -27.59 0.14 -1.84
CA GLU A 39 -28.52 -0.43 -0.86
C GLU A 39 -28.11 -1.85 -0.42
N ILE A 40 -28.41 -2.17 0.84
CA ILE A 40 -28.11 -3.44 1.50
C ILE A 40 -29.43 -4.19 1.71
N ASP A 41 -29.88 -4.86 0.66
CA ASP A 41 -31.11 -5.69 0.73
C ASP A 41 -30.82 -7.14 1.13
N LYS A 42 -29.58 -7.58 0.91
CA LYS A 42 -29.19 -8.98 1.15
C LYS A 42 -28.68 -9.19 2.58
N PRO A 43 -29.05 -10.32 3.21
CA PRO A 43 -28.42 -10.74 4.46
C PRO A 43 -26.91 -10.98 4.24
N GLY A 44 -26.11 -10.75 5.28
CA GLY A 44 -24.66 -11.00 5.24
C GLY A 44 -23.77 -9.76 5.07
N TRP A 45 -24.26 -8.57 5.39
CA TRP A 45 -23.42 -7.37 5.51
C TRP A 45 -22.51 -7.43 6.76
N HIS A 46 -21.41 -6.66 6.73
CA HIS A 46 -20.44 -6.56 7.81
C HIS A 46 -20.48 -5.19 8.49
N ALA A 47 -20.30 -5.23 9.81
CA ALA A 47 -20.10 -4.05 10.65
C ALA A 47 -18.62 -3.67 10.60
N ASP A 48 -18.31 -2.62 9.85
CA ASP A 48 -16.94 -2.17 9.60
C ASP A 48 -16.59 -0.96 10.47
N HIS A 49 -15.40 -0.95 11.05
CA HIS A 49 -14.93 0.13 11.93
C HIS A 49 -14.32 1.26 11.09
N VAL A 50 -14.83 2.48 11.29
CA VAL A 50 -14.36 3.70 10.62
C VAL A 50 -14.02 4.76 11.69
N PRO A 51 -12.73 5.03 11.97
CA PRO A 51 -11.54 4.39 11.38
C PRO A 51 -11.36 2.93 11.84
N PRO A 52 -10.53 2.14 11.15
CA PRO A 52 -10.24 0.76 11.56
C PRO A 52 -9.61 0.69 12.96
N LEU A 53 -9.88 -0.37 13.73
CA LEU A 53 -9.35 -0.58 15.09
C LEU A 53 -7.84 -0.34 15.20
N LYS A 54 -7.07 -0.84 14.21
CA LYS A 54 -5.61 -0.70 14.16
C LYS A 54 -5.11 0.75 14.05
N ASP A 55 -5.93 1.63 13.50
CA ASP A 55 -5.61 3.05 13.30
C ASP A 55 -6.27 3.93 14.38
N GLY A 56 -6.69 3.34 15.51
CA GLY A 56 -7.33 4.05 16.62
C GLY A 56 -8.86 4.08 16.55
N GLY A 57 -9.48 3.20 15.76
CA GLY A 57 -10.93 2.97 15.83
C GLY A 57 -11.35 2.43 17.19
N GLU A 58 -12.53 2.82 17.67
CA GLU A 58 -13.13 2.25 18.87
C GLU A 58 -14.26 1.29 18.49
N ASN A 59 -14.44 0.23 19.30
CA ASN A 59 -15.57 -0.68 19.15
C ASN A 59 -16.86 -0.07 19.74
N ARG A 60 -17.30 1.05 19.16
CA ARG A 60 -18.51 1.78 19.53
C ARG A 60 -19.43 1.97 18.34
N GLU A 61 -20.73 1.98 18.59
CA GLU A 61 -21.75 2.06 17.55
C GLU A 61 -21.60 3.26 16.61
N SER A 62 -21.19 4.44 17.13
CA SER A 62 -21.00 5.63 16.30
C SER A 62 -19.93 5.46 15.22
N MET A 63 -18.88 4.67 15.51
CA MET A 63 -17.74 4.41 14.61
C MET A 63 -17.94 3.20 13.69
N ILE A 64 -19.05 2.47 13.84
CA ILE A 64 -19.33 1.29 13.03
C ILE A 64 -20.30 1.64 11.90
N LYS A 65 -19.95 1.26 10.68
CA LYS A 65 -20.78 1.47 9.49
C LYS A 65 -21.07 0.16 8.77
N PRO A 66 -22.23 0.03 8.10
CA PRO A 66 -22.56 -1.20 7.39
C PRO A 66 -21.92 -1.23 6.00
N ALA A 67 -21.36 -2.37 5.62
CA ALA A 67 -20.77 -2.59 4.30
C ALA A 67 -21.19 -3.96 3.73
N HIS A 68 -21.34 -4.06 2.41
CA HIS A 68 -21.48 -5.37 1.76
C HIS A 68 -20.24 -6.24 2.03
N ALA A 69 -20.42 -7.55 2.10
CA ALA A 69 -19.31 -8.49 2.35
C ALA A 69 -18.16 -8.34 1.35
N VAL A 70 -18.49 -8.14 0.07
CA VAL A 70 -17.52 -7.96 -1.01
C VAL A 70 -16.79 -6.61 -0.87
N CYS A 71 -17.53 -5.54 -0.62
CA CYS A 71 -16.96 -4.20 -0.44
C CYS A 71 -16.02 -4.14 0.76
N HIS A 72 -16.44 -4.73 1.89
CA HIS A 72 -15.62 -4.86 3.10
C HIS A 72 -14.32 -5.60 2.79
N ARG A 73 -14.39 -6.81 2.20
CA ARG A 73 -13.19 -7.59 1.85
C ARG A 73 -12.23 -6.83 0.93
N ARG A 74 -12.76 -6.14 -0.08
CA ARG A 74 -11.95 -5.33 -1.01
C ARG A 74 -11.27 -4.18 -0.29
N LEU A 75 -11.97 -3.50 0.61
CA LEU A 75 -11.42 -2.42 1.42
C LEU A 75 -10.34 -2.93 2.37
N THR A 76 -10.60 -4.01 3.10
CA THR A 76 -9.62 -4.62 4.00
C THR A 76 -8.34 -5.01 3.25
N ALA A 77 -8.47 -5.63 2.07
CA ALA A 77 -7.32 -5.99 1.25
C ALA A 77 -6.51 -4.76 0.80
N ARG A 78 -7.19 -3.70 0.35
CA ARG A 78 -6.53 -2.44 -0.02
C ARG A 78 -5.79 -1.81 1.17
N GLN A 79 -6.44 -1.70 2.32
CA GLN A 79 -5.83 -1.16 3.54
C GLN A 79 -4.63 -2.01 4.00
N ALA A 80 -4.69 -3.34 3.86
CA ALA A 80 -3.56 -4.21 4.19
C ALA A 80 -2.35 -3.97 3.27
N ILE A 81 -2.58 -3.78 1.97
CA ILE A 81 -1.53 -3.44 1.00
C ILE A 81 -0.90 -2.08 1.34
N GLU A 82 -1.72 -1.08 1.66
CA GLU A 82 -1.25 0.26 2.03
C GLU A 82 -0.45 0.25 3.35
N ARG A 83 -0.87 -0.56 4.34
CA ARG A 83 -0.19 -0.67 5.64
C ARG A 83 1.11 -1.47 5.58
N ALA A 84 1.19 -2.52 4.76
CA ALA A 84 2.36 -3.40 4.69
C ALA A 84 3.73 -2.68 4.56
N PRO A 85 3.93 -1.68 3.67
CA PRO A 85 5.20 -0.96 3.58
C PRO A 85 5.47 -0.08 4.82
N ILE A 86 4.43 0.50 5.42
CA ILE A 86 4.55 1.33 6.63
C ILE A 86 5.02 0.45 7.81
N GLU A 87 4.39 -0.70 7.99
CA GLU A 87 4.76 -1.64 9.04
C GLU A 87 6.15 -2.21 8.83
N ARG A 88 6.52 -2.55 7.59
CA ARG A 88 7.88 -2.99 7.25
C ARG A 88 8.92 -1.94 7.62
N LYS A 89 8.65 -0.65 7.37
CA LYS A 89 9.55 0.44 7.77
C LYS A 89 9.64 0.55 9.29
N LYS A 90 8.51 0.53 9.99
CA LYS A 90 8.45 0.56 11.46
C LYS A 90 9.26 -0.58 12.09
N MET A 91 9.10 -1.81 11.58
CA MET A 91 9.82 -3.00 12.05
C MET A 91 11.34 -2.94 11.82
N LYS A 92 11.78 -2.31 10.72
CA LYS A 92 13.21 -2.07 10.46
C LYS A 92 13.77 -1.01 11.41
N GLN A 93 13.00 0.06 11.66
CA GLN A 93 13.41 1.15 12.55
C GLN A 93 13.47 0.70 14.01
N SER A 94 12.51 -0.09 14.48
CA SER A 94 12.49 -0.59 15.84
C SER A 94 13.50 -1.72 16.09
N GLY A 95 14.12 -2.26 15.04
CA GLY A 95 14.99 -3.44 15.14
C GLY A 95 14.24 -4.76 15.35
N ALA A 96 12.90 -4.76 15.34
CA ALA A 96 12.09 -5.97 15.47
C ALA A 96 12.38 -6.99 14.35
N ILE A 97 12.76 -6.52 13.16
CA ILE A 97 13.29 -7.37 12.09
C ILE A 97 14.79 -7.12 11.97
N ARG A 98 15.60 -8.12 12.31
CA ARG A 98 17.02 -8.12 12.03
C ARG A 98 17.23 -8.34 10.52
N PRO A 99 18.02 -7.49 9.83
CA PRO A 99 18.33 -7.72 8.43
C PRO A 99 19.07 -9.05 8.29
N ALA A 100 18.68 -9.85 7.30
CA ALA A 100 19.43 -11.05 6.94
C ALA A 100 20.87 -10.61 6.59
N GLY A 101 21.85 -11.06 7.37
CA GLY A 101 23.25 -10.71 7.13
C GLY A 101 23.66 -11.22 5.76
N LYS A 102 24.12 -10.33 4.87
CA LYS A 102 24.76 -10.78 3.63
C LYS A 102 26.14 -11.33 3.99
N ILE A 103 26.35 -12.62 3.74
CA ILE A 103 27.69 -13.20 3.70
C ILE A 103 28.43 -12.51 2.56
N ARG A 104 29.54 -11.83 2.86
CA ARG A 104 30.37 -11.22 1.83
C ARG A 104 31.15 -12.34 1.14
N SER A 105 30.80 -12.68 -0.10
CA SER A 105 31.63 -13.53 -0.94
C SER A 105 32.89 -12.76 -1.36
N ALA A 106 33.95 -13.49 -1.73
CA ALA A 106 35.18 -12.87 -2.23
C ALA A 106 34.87 -11.98 -3.45
N PRO A 107 35.53 -10.80 -3.58
CA PRO A 107 35.38 -9.95 -4.75
C PRO A 107 35.86 -10.68 -6.01
N PHE A 108 35.24 -10.37 -7.16
CA PHE A 108 35.67 -10.90 -8.44
C PHE A 108 37.14 -10.51 -8.72
N PRO A 109 37.94 -11.40 -9.33
CA PRO A 109 39.32 -11.07 -9.70
C PRO A 109 39.34 -9.88 -10.65
N LYS A 110 40.30 -8.97 -10.46
CA LYS A 110 40.48 -7.84 -11.37
C LYS A 110 40.95 -8.38 -12.72
N ALA A 111 40.24 -8.06 -13.80
CA ALA A 111 40.69 -8.37 -15.15
C ALA A 111 41.88 -7.47 -15.52
N ASP A 112 42.87 -8.05 -16.19
CA ASP A 112 43.98 -7.28 -16.75
C ASP A 112 43.44 -6.30 -17.79
N LYS A 113 43.86 -5.03 -17.67
CA LYS A 113 43.46 -4.01 -18.64
C LYS A 113 44.08 -4.36 -19.99
N PRO A 114 43.30 -4.42 -21.10
CA PRO A 114 43.88 -4.63 -22.42
C PRO A 114 44.85 -3.49 -22.73
N LYS A 115 46.03 -3.84 -23.25
CA LYS A 115 47.03 -2.86 -23.68
C LYS A 115 46.41 -2.02 -24.79
N ARG A 116 46.31 -0.70 -24.60
CA ARG A 116 45.83 0.21 -25.65
C ARG A 116 46.84 0.17 -26.79
N GLU A 117 46.45 -0.42 -27.90
CA GLU A 117 47.20 -0.32 -29.15
C GLU A 117 47.21 1.15 -29.60
N GLY A 118 48.41 1.65 -29.92
CA GLY A 118 48.59 3.01 -30.39
C GLY A 118 47.87 3.19 -31.73
N LYS A 119 47.06 4.23 -31.86
CA LYS A 119 46.39 4.54 -33.13
C LYS A 119 47.47 4.86 -34.17
N THR A 120 47.44 4.17 -35.31
CA THR A 120 48.24 4.53 -36.48
C THR A 120 47.85 5.94 -36.92
N ALA A 121 48.83 6.82 -37.10
CA ALA A 121 48.58 8.19 -37.55
C ALA A 121 47.98 8.16 -38.95
N LEU A 122 46.85 8.85 -39.15
CA LEU A 122 46.25 9.01 -40.47
C LEU A 122 47.19 9.86 -41.35
N PRO A 123 47.25 9.57 -42.67
CA PRO A 123 48.02 10.39 -43.58
C PRO A 123 47.50 11.84 -43.59
N PRO A 124 48.39 12.84 -43.76
CA PRO A 124 47.99 14.24 -43.76
C PRO A 124 47.06 14.54 -44.94
N LYS A 125 46.00 15.31 -44.66
CA LYS A 125 45.05 15.75 -45.68
C LYS A 125 45.72 16.76 -46.61
N GLN A 126 45.84 16.42 -47.89
CA GLN A 126 46.32 17.33 -48.94
C GLN A 126 45.24 18.41 -49.15
N LEU A 127 45.51 19.66 -48.75
CA LEU A 127 44.53 20.76 -48.80
C LEU A 127 44.50 21.50 -50.15
N PHE A 128 45.53 21.37 -51.00
CA PHE A 128 45.58 22.08 -52.28
C PHE A 128 46.14 21.16 -53.37
N SER A 129 45.39 20.96 -54.46
CA SER A 129 45.93 20.36 -55.69
C SER A 129 46.37 21.49 -56.61
N ASN A 130 47.66 21.55 -56.94
CA ASN A 130 48.19 22.50 -57.91
C ASN A 130 47.83 22.05 -59.33
N THR A 131 46.55 22.12 -59.69
CA THR A 131 46.14 22.00 -61.09
C THR A 131 46.31 23.38 -61.72
N ARG A 132 47.47 23.62 -62.33
CA ARG A 132 47.67 24.79 -63.21
C ARG A 132 46.68 24.65 -64.38
N ARG A 133 45.70 25.55 -64.47
CA ARG A 133 44.88 25.70 -65.67
C ARG A 133 45.74 26.34 -66.75
N SER A 134 46.11 25.56 -67.78
CA SER A 134 46.66 26.10 -69.02
C SER A 134 45.52 26.74 -69.82
N ALA A 135 45.78 27.93 -70.35
CA ALA A 135 44.91 28.67 -71.28
C ALA A 135 44.86 28.00 -72.66
#